data_AF-A0A7X6U7N7-F1
#
_entry.id   AF-A0A7X6U7N7-F1
#
_cell.length_a   1.000
_cell.length_b   1.000
_cell.length_c   1.000
_cell.angle_alpha   90.00
_cell.angle_beta   90.00
_cell.angle_gamma   90.00
#
_symmetry.space_group_name_H-M   'P 1'
#
loop_
_entity.id
_entity.type
_entity.pdbx_description
1 polymer ?
#
loop_
_entity_poly.entity_id
_entity_poly.type
_entity_poly.pdbx_seq_one_letter_code
_entity_poly.pdbx_strand_id
1 'polypeptide(L)'
;AEHQQVVEVGGLYILGTERHESRRIDNQLRGRSGRQGDPGCSKFYLSLEDDLMRLFGGERMTRIFATLGVEEDMEIENKLLSNAIESAQKRVEGRNFGIRKHVLEYDDVMNKQREIIYGQRRQVLEGEDLHGTYLKMISQLMRETMLDFCAGRANSTEWDVAAMQARIEDLFGPLPALKKLADARKGLDAETLTGELTEEALARYEARQEEFASPDLMREAERFVLLRTVDSKWMDHIDVMDDLRDSIGMRGYAQHDPIVEYRREGFELFEAMTRAIQEDAVRLMMRAHFKQEAVLNRQSVARNLTAGHAEGASALSDAKPAEERPKQAAQAPASRPAAPIRRDAAKVGRNDPCPCGSGKKYKNCCGRDS
;
A
#
# COMPACT_ATOMS: atom_id res chain seq x y z
N ALA A 1 -28.78 -46.84 2.77
CA ALA A 1 -29.59 -47.32 1.63
C ALA A 1 -29.28 -46.48 0.39
N GLU A 2 -29.53 -45.17 0.41
CA GLU A 2 -29.24 -44.27 -0.73
C GLU A 2 -27.77 -44.31 -1.19
N HIS A 3 -26.81 -44.30 -0.26
CA HIS A 3 -25.39 -44.45 -0.61
C HIS A 3 -25.11 -45.70 -1.45
N GLN A 4 -25.66 -46.85 -1.06
CA GLN A 4 -25.47 -48.11 -1.76
C GLN A 4 -26.08 -48.06 -3.17
N GLN A 5 -27.27 -47.47 -3.29
CA GLN A 5 -27.95 -47.26 -4.58
C GLN A 5 -27.13 -46.36 -5.51
N VAL A 6 -26.54 -45.29 -4.98
CA VAL A 6 -25.68 -44.37 -5.74
C VAL A 6 -24.40 -45.05 -6.20
N VAL A 7 -23.76 -45.83 -5.33
CA VAL A 7 -22.57 -46.63 -5.67
C VAL A 7 -22.88 -47.67 -6.75
N GLU A 8 -24.03 -48.34 -6.67
CA GLU A 8 -24.48 -49.34 -7.64
C GLU A 8 -24.71 -48.76 -9.05
N VAL A 9 -25.16 -47.51 -9.16
CA VAL A 9 -25.33 -46.83 -10.46
C VAL A 9 -24.06 -46.14 -10.98
N GLY A 10 -22.91 -46.35 -10.31
CA GLY A 10 -21.61 -45.82 -10.75
C GLY A 10 -21.16 -44.50 -10.10
N GLY A 11 -21.90 -44.03 -9.09
CA GLY A 11 -21.53 -42.90 -8.26
C GLY A 11 -21.77 -41.53 -8.88
N LEU A 12 -21.05 -40.51 -8.40
CA LEU A 12 -21.21 -39.13 -8.86
C LEU A 12 -20.63 -38.96 -10.28
N TYR A 13 -21.48 -38.51 -11.21
CA TYR A 13 -21.07 -38.11 -12.55
C TYR A 13 -20.85 -36.60 -12.63
N ILE A 14 -19.65 -36.19 -13.01
CA ILE A 14 -19.29 -34.79 -13.21
C ILE A 14 -19.31 -34.48 -14.69
N LEU A 15 -20.17 -33.54 -15.09
CA LEU A 15 -20.24 -33.02 -16.44
C LEU A 15 -19.61 -31.62 -16.46
N GLY A 16 -18.47 -31.49 -17.13
CA GLY A 16 -17.89 -30.20 -17.48
C GLY A 16 -18.45 -29.76 -18.82
N THR A 17 -19.13 -28.62 -18.87
CA THR A 17 -19.71 -28.09 -20.12
C THR A 17 -18.64 -27.50 -21.04
N GLU A 18 -17.58 -26.97 -20.44
CA GLU A 18 -16.42 -26.37 -21.09
C GLU A 18 -15.15 -26.77 -20.33
N ARG A 19 -13.99 -26.39 -20.87
CA ARG A 19 -12.73 -26.46 -20.13
C ARG A 19 -12.23 -25.08 -19.76
N HIS A 20 -11.76 -24.97 -18.53
CA HIS A 20 -11.13 -23.76 -18.06
C HIS A 20 -9.75 -23.58 -18.71
N GLU A 21 -9.29 -22.33 -18.81
CA GLU A 21 -7.89 -22.00 -19.15
C GLU A 21 -6.85 -22.72 -18.27
N SER A 22 -7.20 -23.02 -17.01
CA SER A 22 -6.30 -23.72 -16.09
C SER A 22 -6.78 -25.13 -15.82
N ARG A 23 -5.88 -26.09 -16.05
CA ARG A 23 -6.12 -27.51 -15.80
C ARG A 23 -6.38 -27.80 -14.32
N ARG A 24 -5.84 -26.97 -13.41
CA ARG A 24 -6.07 -27.11 -11.97
C ARG A 24 -7.55 -27.00 -11.62
N ILE A 25 -8.29 -26.10 -12.27
CA ILE A 25 -9.72 -25.87 -11.99
C ILE A 25 -10.55 -27.03 -12.55
N ASP A 26 -10.25 -27.49 -13.76
CA ASP A 26 -10.85 -28.71 -14.32
C ASP A 26 -10.61 -29.92 -13.39
N ASN A 27 -9.39 -30.08 -12.88
CA ASN A 27 -9.06 -31.15 -11.94
C ASN A 27 -9.81 -31.04 -10.61
N GLN A 28 -10.07 -29.83 -10.12
CA GLN A 28 -10.88 -29.61 -8.93
C GLN A 28 -12.33 -30.03 -9.16
N LEU A 29 -12.90 -29.71 -10.33
CA LEU A 29 -14.26 -30.12 -10.70
C LEU A 29 -14.34 -31.65 -10.80
N ARG A 30 -13.39 -32.28 -11.50
CA ARG A 30 -13.27 -33.75 -11.60
C ARG A 30 -13.14 -34.42 -10.23
N GLY A 31 -12.29 -33.88 -9.35
CA GLY A 31 -12.05 -34.40 -8.00
C GLY A 31 -13.21 -34.26 -7.01
N ARG A 32 -14.37 -33.76 -7.46
CA ARG A 32 -15.62 -33.86 -6.71
C ARG A 32 -16.22 -35.28 -6.78
N SER A 33 -15.96 -36.02 -7.85
CA SER A 33 -16.27 -37.45 -7.97
C SER A 33 -15.13 -38.33 -7.44
N GLY A 34 -15.43 -39.59 -7.12
CA GLY A 34 -14.42 -40.60 -6.78
C GLY A 34 -13.69 -40.38 -5.45
N ARG A 35 -14.33 -39.68 -4.49
CA ARG A 35 -13.73 -39.40 -3.19
C ARG A 35 -13.66 -40.67 -2.34
N GLN A 36 -12.58 -40.81 -1.57
CA GLN A 36 -12.38 -41.95 -0.66
C GLN A 36 -12.47 -43.34 -1.32
N GLY A 37 -12.30 -43.43 -2.64
CA GLY A 37 -12.39 -44.69 -3.39
C GLY A 37 -13.79 -45.03 -3.88
N ASP A 38 -14.78 -44.15 -3.70
CA ASP A 38 -16.11 -44.31 -4.27
C ASP A 38 -16.05 -44.39 -5.81
N PRO A 39 -16.98 -45.11 -6.47
CA PRO A 39 -17.16 -45.00 -7.90
C PRO A 39 -17.52 -43.57 -8.31
N GLY A 40 -17.08 -43.16 -9.49
CA GLY A 40 -17.40 -41.86 -10.04
C GLY A 40 -16.82 -41.71 -11.44
N CYS A 41 -17.41 -40.80 -12.21
CA CYS A 41 -16.98 -40.53 -13.58
C CYS A 41 -17.00 -39.04 -13.85
N SER A 42 -16.15 -38.58 -14.76
CA SER A 42 -16.14 -37.20 -15.23
C SER A 42 -16.00 -37.16 -16.75
N LYS A 43 -16.85 -36.39 -17.42
CA LYS A 43 -16.73 -36.11 -18.85
C LYS A 43 -16.76 -34.59 -19.06
N PHE A 44 -15.84 -34.11 -19.89
CA PHE A 44 -15.74 -32.70 -20.24
C PHE A 44 -16.09 -32.57 -21.72
N TYR A 45 -17.01 -31.66 -22.00
CA TYR A 45 -17.38 -31.23 -23.33
C TYR A 45 -16.61 -29.96 -23.68
N LEU A 46 -16.45 -29.72 -24.97
CA LEU A 46 -15.79 -28.53 -25.51
C LEU A 46 -16.36 -28.25 -26.89
N SER A 47 -16.73 -26.99 -27.14
CA SER A 47 -17.08 -26.49 -28.46
C SER A 47 -15.89 -25.77 -29.11
N LEU A 48 -15.90 -25.70 -30.44
CA LEU A 48 -14.96 -24.87 -31.19
C LEU A 48 -15.16 -23.37 -30.94
N GLU A 49 -16.36 -22.98 -30.54
CA GLU A 49 -16.72 -21.59 -30.24
C GLU A 49 -16.30 -21.15 -28.84
N ASP A 50 -15.89 -22.10 -27.98
CA ASP A 50 -15.48 -21.82 -26.60
C ASP A 50 -14.23 -20.93 -26.55
N ASP A 51 -14.11 -20.12 -25.50
CA ASP A 51 -13.01 -19.16 -25.35
C ASP A 51 -11.62 -19.81 -25.39
N LEU A 52 -11.47 -21.02 -24.81
CA LEU A 52 -10.21 -21.77 -24.87
C LEU A 52 -9.81 -22.08 -26.33
N MET A 53 -10.79 -22.45 -27.15
CA MET A 53 -10.60 -22.76 -28.57
C MET A 53 -10.43 -21.51 -29.42
N ARG A 54 -11.17 -20.44 -29.11
CA ARG A 54 -11.04 -19.13 -29.78
C ARG A 54 -9.68 -18.50 -29.56
N LEU A 55 -9.17 -18.53 -28.34
CA LEU A 55 -7.90 -17.90 -27.97
C LEU A 55 -6.67 -18.74 -28.38
N PHE A 56 -6.78 -20.06 -28.47
CA PHE A 56 -5.62 -20.96 -28.61
C PHE A 56 -5.74 -22.07 -29.65
N GLY A 57 -6.93 -22.26 -30.22
CA GLY A 57 -7.18 -23.23 -31.30
C GLY A 57 -6.48 -22.86 -32.60
N GLY A 58 -6.39 -21.56 -32.89
CA GLY A 58 -5.69 -21.00 -34.05
C GLY A 58 -6.10 -21.65 -35.39
N GLU A 59 -5.38 -21.34 -36.46
CA GLU A 59 -5.65 -21.95 -37.79
C GLU A 59 -5.41 -23.46 -37.83
N ARG A 60 -4.63 -24.00 -36.88
CA ARG A 60 -4.19 -25.39 -36.88
C ARG A 60 -5.31 -26.33 -36.46
N MET A 61 -6.11 -25.97 -35.44
CA MET A 61 -7.28 -26.75 -35.04
C MET A 61 -8.38 -26.66 -36.08
N THR A 62 -8.62 -25.48 -36.66
CA THR A 62 -9.57 -25.30 -37.78
C THR A 62 -9.19 -26.17 -38.97
N ARG A 63 -7.91 -26.26 -39.32
CA ARG A 63 -7.42 -27.17 -40.38
C ARG A 63 -7.61 -28.64 -40.05
N ILE A 64 -7.31 -29.07 -38.83
CA ILE A 64 -7.49 -30.47 -38.40
C ILE A 64 -8.97 -30.86 -38.52
N PHE A 65 -9.88 -29.99 -38.09
CA PHE A 65 -11.33 -30.20 -38.21
C PHE A 65 -11.82 -30.22 -39.65
N ALA A 66 -11.39 -29.25 -40.48
CA ALA A 66 -11.74 -29.20 -41.89
C ALA A 66 -11.26 -30.44 -42.66
N THR A 67 -10.14 -31.05 -42.23
CA THR A 67 -9.59 -32.26 -42.84
C THR A 67 -10.30 -33.53 -42.33
N LEU A 68 -10.84 -33.52 -41.12
CA LEU A 68 -11.53 -34.65 -40.52
C LEU A 68 -12.95 -34.85 -41.06
N GLY A 69 -13.54 -33.84 -41.73
CA GLY A 69 -14.84 -33.97 -42.41
C GLY A 69 -15.96 -34.45 -41.48
N VAL A 70 -15.95 -34.00 -40.23
CA VAL A 70 -16.89 -34.45 -39.20
C VAL A 70 -18.24 -33.73 -39.39
N GLU A 71 -19.34 -34.47 -39.39
CA GLU A 71 -20.70 -33.92 -39.38
C GLU A 71 -20.95 -33.11 -38.08
N GLU A 72 -21.78 -32.06 -38.16
CA GLU A 72 -22.00 -31.11 -37.06
C GLU A 72 -22.48 -31.76 -35.74
N ASP A 73 -23.14 -32.91 -35.83
CA ASP A 73 -23.76 -33.60 -34.68
C ASP A 73 -22.96 -34.81 -34.16
N MET A 74 -21.76 -35.04 -34.68
CA MET A 74 -20.94 -36.21 -34.29
C MET A 74 -19.99 -35.93 -33.13
N GLU A 75 -20.00 -36.81 -32.12
CA GLU A 75 -19.01 -36.79 -31.04
C GLU A 75 -17.61 -37.17 -31.58
N ILE A 76 -16.62 -36.30 -31.33
CA ILE A 76 -15.23 -36.53 -31.73
C ILE A 76 -14.44 -36.99 -30.52
N GLU A 77 -14.19 -38.30 -30.44
CA GLU A 77 -13.28 -38.86 -29.44
C GLU A 77 -11.93 -39.17 -30.09
N ASN A 78 -10.98 -38.24 -29.99
CA ASN A 78 -9.64 -38.42 -30.53
C ASN A 78 -8.55 -38.02 -29.54
N LYS A 79 -7.61 -38.94 -29.26
CA LYS A 79 -6.46 -38.71 -28.38
C LYS A 79 -5.59 -37.53 -28.84
N LEU A 80 -5.47 -37.30 -30.16
CA LEU A 80 -4.74 -36.16 -30.72
C LEU A 80 -5.39 -34.82 -30.34
N LEU A 81 -6.73 -34.77 -30.34
CA LEU A 81 -7.49 -33.58 -29.97
C LEU A 81 -7.35 -33.28 -28.47
N SER A 82 -7.47 -34.31 -27.62
CA SER A 82 -7.23 -34.20 -26.18
C SER A 82 -5.83 -33.68 -25.84
N ASN A 83 -4.79 -34.18 -26.54
CA ASN A 83 -3.41 -33.71 -26.35
C ASN A 83 -3.21 -32.27 -26.85
N ALA A 84 -3.89 -31.88 -27.94
CA ALA A 84 -3.84 -30.52 -28.46
C ALA A 84 -4.48 -29.52 -27.48
N ILE A 85 -5.63 -29.88 -26.89
CA ILE A 85 -6.31 -29.11 -25.85
C ILE A 85 -5.43 -28.98 -24.60
N GLU A 86 -4.82 -30.07 -24.13
CA GLU A 86 -3.87 -30.01 -22.99
C GLU A 86 -2.68 -29.08 -23.29
N SER A 87 -2.16 -29.13 -24.52
CA SER A 87 -1.06 -28.26 -24.96
C SER A 87 -1.49 -26.78 -25.08
N ALA A 88 -2.75 -26.52 -25.41
CA ALA A 88 -3.33 -25.18 -25.39
C ALA A 88 -3.41 -24.67 -23.95
N GLN A 89 -4.00 -25.43 -23.02
CA GLN A 89 -4.07 -25.09 -21.59
C GLN A 89 -2.68 -24.79 -21.01
N LYS A 90 -1.67 -25.63 -21.27
CA LYS A 90 -0.28 -25.38 -20.83
C LYS A 90 0.29 -24.06 -21.37
N ARG A 91 -0.03 -23.70 -22.61
CA ARG A 91 0.38 -22.40 -23.19
C ARG A 91 -0.32 -21.23 -22.51
N VAL A 92 -1.62 -21.37 -22.18
CA VAL A 92 -2.36 -20.33 -21.43
C VAL A 92 -1.77 -20.14 -20.04
N GLU A 93 -1.55 -21.24 -19.32
CA GLU A 93 -0.94 -21.22 -18.00
C GLU A 93 0.46 -20.61 -18.05
N GLY A 94 1.27 -20.95 -19.06
CA GLY A 94 2.58 -20.34 -19.30
C GLY A 94 2.51 -18.83 -19.56
N ARG A 95 1.54 -18.36 -20.36
CA ARG A 95 1.29 -16.93 -20.60
C ARG A 95 0.91 -16.21 -19.32
N ASN A 96 -0.07 -16.73 -18.59
CA ASN A 96 -0.54 -16.14 -17.33
C ASN A 96 0.55 -16.15 -16.25
N PHE A 97 1.36 -17.21 -16.20
CA PHE A 97 2.55 -17.27 -15.35
C PHE A 97 3.57 -16.20 -15.72
N GLY A 98 3.85 -16.00 -17.01
CA GLY A 98 4.74 -14.94 -17.50
C GLY A 98 4.28 -13.55 -17.10
N ILE A 99 2.99 -13.24 -17.31
CA ILE A 99 2.39 -11.96 -16.89
C ILE A 99 2.54 -11.78 -15.37
N ARG A 100 2.21 -12.81 -14.59
CA ARG A 100 2.31 -12.75 -13.13
C ARG A 100 3.76 -12.61 -12.66
N LYS A 101 4.71 -13.28 -13.31
CA LYS A 101 6.13 -13.15 -13.01
C LYS A 101 6.59 -11.71 -13.23
N HIS A 102 6.18 -11.08 -14.33
CA HIS A 102 6.47 -9.67 -14.56
C HIS A 102 5.88 -8.75 -13.49
N VAL A 103 4.61 -8.92 -13.12
CA VAL A 103 4.00 -8.13 -12.02
C VAL A 103 4.78 -8.32 -10.71
N LEU A 104 5.14 -9.57 -10.38
CA LEU A 104 5.94 -9.88 -9.18
C LEU A 104 7.32 -9.22 -9.21
N GLU A 105 7.96 -9.10 -10.37
CA GLU A 105 9.26 -8.45 -10.48
C GLU A 105 9.21 -6.96 -10.10
N TYR A 106 8.14 -6.23 -10.47
CA TYR A 106 7.91 -4.85 -10.03
C TYR A 106 7.60 -4.78 -8.53
N ASP A 107 6.75 -5.69 -8.05
CA ASP A 107 6.39 -5.79 -6.63
C ASP A 107 7.62 -6.10 -5.75
N ASP A 108 8.55 -6.94 -6.22
CA ASP A 108 9.77 -7.29 -5.49
C ASP A 108 10.64 -6.06 -5.20
N VAL A 109 10.70 -5.08 -6.11
CA VAL A 109 11.41 -3.81 -5.90
C VAL A 109 10.73 -3.03 -4.78
N MET A 110 9.41 -2.85 -4.86
CA MET A 110 8.63 -2.14 -3.83
C MET A 110 8.66 -2.86 -2.48
N ASN A 111 8.66 -4.18 -2.47
CA ASN A 111 8.66 -4.97 -1.25
C ASN A 111 9.97 -4.79 -0.48
N LYS A 112 11.12 -4.78 -1.16
CA LYS A 112 12.42 -4.49 -0.51
C LYS A 112 12.47 -3.11 0.13
N GLN A 113 11.97 -2.09 -0.57
CA GLN A 113 11.91 -0.73 -0.04
C GLN A 113 10.97 -0.66 1.17
N ARG A 114 9.79 -1.31 1.08
CA ARG A 114 8.81 -1.42 2.16
C ARG A 114 9.39 -2.12 3.39
N GLU A 115 10.13 -3.20 3.21
CA GLU A 115 10.78 -3.92 4.31
C GLU A 115 11.74 -3.01 5.10
N ILE A 116 12.52 -2.19 4.40
CA ILE A 116 13.43 -1.22 5.04
C ILE A 116 12.64 -0.16 5.80
N ILE A 117 11.68 0.50 5.15
CA ILE A 117 10.92 1.60 5.75
C ILE A 117 10.07 1.10 6.92
N TYR A 118 9.40 -0.05 6.77
CA TYR A 118 8.57 -0.61 7.85
C TYR A 118 9.41 -1.18 8.99
N GLY A 119 10.63 -1.65 8.70
CA GLY A 119 11.61 -2.02 9.71
C GLY A 119 12.00 -0.82 10.57
N GLN A 120 12.42 0.28 9.95
CA GLN A 120 12.76 1.52 10.65
C GLN A 120 11.56 2.09 11.41
N ARG A 121 10.38 2.13 10.78
CA ARG A 121 9.14 2.60 11.41
C ARG A 121 8.79 1.78 12.67
N ARG A 122 9.00 0.47 12.63
CA ARG A 122 8.76 -0.41 13.78
C ARG A 122 9.70 -0.11 14.93
N GLN A 123 10.99 0.08 14.67
CA GLN A 123 11.99 0.45 15.69
C GLN A 123 11.57 1.73 16.44
N VAL A 124 11.07 2.72 15.71
CA VAL A 124 10.56 3.96 16.32
C VAL A 124 9.32 3.72 17.19
N LEU A 125 8.39 2.86 16.73
CA LEU A 125 7.16 2.53 17.47
C LEU A 125 7.41 1.66 18.71
N GLU A 126 8.42 0.79 18.68
CA GLU A 126 8.83 -0.05 19.80
C GLU A 126 9.57 0.74 20.90
N GLY A 127 9.83 2.03 20.67
CA GLY A 127 10.36 2.94 21.67
C GLY A 127 11.88 2.95 21.74
N GLU A 128 12.58 2.51 20.69
CA GLU A 128 14.04 2.68 20.60
C GLU A 128 14.45 4.15 20.77
N ASP A 129 15.65 4.37 21.32
CA ASP A 129 16.22 5.71 21.47
C ASP A 129 16.76 6.20 20.13
N LEU A 130 16.16 7.28 19.62
CA LEU A 130 16.50 7.86 18.32
C LEU A 130 17.54 8.97 18.41
N HIS A 131 17.95 9.34 19.62
CA HIS A 131 18.86 10.46 19.82
C HIS A 131 20.17 10.28 19.04
N GLY A 132 20.80 9.10 19.17
CA GLY A 132 22.01 8.77 18.40
C GLY A 132 21.79 8.74 16.89
N THR A 133 20.56 8.46 16.43
CA THR A 133 20.18 8.53 15.02
C THR A 133 20.13 9.99 14.56
N TYR A 134 19.55 10.90 15.34
CA TYR A 134 19.54 12.34 15.03
C TYR A 134 20.95 12.94 14.99
N LEU A 135 21.84 12.60 15.93
CA LEU A 135 23.23 13.07 15.90
C LEU A 135 23.96 12.64 14.61
N LYS A 136 23.73 11.40 14.16
CA LYS A 136 24.26 10.89 12.88
C LYS A 136 23.67 11.63 11.69
N MET A 137 22.35 11.84 11.65
CA MET A 137 21.67 12.57 10.58
C MET A 137 22.19 14.00 10.47
N ILE A 138 22.35 14.71 11.60
CA ILE A 138 22.90 16.08 11.64
C ILE A 138 24.31 16.11 11.05
N SER A 139 25.18 15.21 11.52
CA SER A 139 26.58 15.15 11.06
C SER A 139 26.67 14.81 9.57
N GLN A 140 25.82 13.89 9.09
CA GLN A 140 25.77 13.50 7.69
C GLN A 140 25.26 14.64 6.81
N LEU A 141 24.12 15.26 7.16
CA LEU A 141 23.54 16.38 6.41
C LEU A 141 24.48 17.59 6.34
N MET A 142 25.21 17.90 7.42
CA MET A 142 26.20 18.98 7.40
C MET A 142 27.32 18.66 6.41
N ARG A 143 27.88 17.45 6.45
CA ARG A 143 28.94 17.02 5.53
C ARG A 143 28.47 17.03 4.07
N GLU A 144 27.28 16.50 3.79
CA GLU A 144 26.70 16.49 2.44
C GLU A 144 26.47 17.91 1.93
N THR A 145 25.88 18.78 2.76
CA THR A 145 25.68 20.20 2.42
C THR A 145 27.01 20.89 2.12
N MET A 146 28.02 20.71 2.96
CA MET A 146 29.34 21.29 2.73
C MET A 146 30.00 20.74 1.47
N LEU A 147 29.86 19.44 1.19
CA LEU A 147 30.37 18.82 -0.03
C LEU A 147 29.72 19.43 -1.28
N ASP A 148 28.40 19.64 -1.30
CA ASP A 148 27.70 20.21 -2.46
C ASP A 148 28.22 21.62 -2.83
N PHE A 149 28.58 22.42 -1.83
CA PHE A 149 29.11 23.77 -2.06
C PHE A 149 30.63 23.81 -2.29
N CYS A 150 31.40 22.92 -1.65
CA CYS A 150 32.87 22.92 -1.73
C CYS A 150 33.43 21.99 -2.82
N ALA A 151 32.68 20.99 -3.30
CA ALA A 151 33.19 20.01 -4.26
C ALA A 151 33.67 20.66 -5.57
N GLY A 152 34.88 20.29 -5.97
CA GLY A 152 35.52 20.83 -7.17
C GLY A 152 36.02 22.28 -7.05
N ARG A 153 35.87 22.92 -5.89
CA ARG A 153 36.25 24.32 -5.62
C ARG A 153 37.27 24.37 -4.49
N ALA A 154 38.55 24.18 -4.83
CA ALA A 154 39.64 24.17 -3.86
C ALA A 154 39.85 25.53 -3.17
N ASN A 155 39.46 26.63 -3.82
CA ASN A 155 39.57 27.98 -3.26
C ASN A 155 38.24 28.43 -2.64
N SER A 156 38.28 28.86 -1.38
CA SER A 156 37.13 29.42 -0.67
C SER A 156 36.52 30.67 -1.31
N THR A 157 37.22 31.32 -2.23
CA THR A 157 36.70 32.44 -3.02
C THR A 157 35.70 32.03 -4.10
N GLU A 158 35.68 30.76 -4.50
CA GLU A 158 34.78 30.23 -5.52
C GLU A 158 33.46 29.70 -4.93
N TRP A 159 33.39 29.59 -3.60
CA TRP A 159 32.20 29.10 -2.91
C TRP A 159 31.06 30.12 -2.98
N ASP A 160 29.85 29.64 -3.25
CA ASP A 160 28.64 30.45 -3.07
C ASP A 160 28.28 30.50 -1.58
N VAL A 161 29.01 31.35 -0.86
CA VAL A 161 28.87 31.53 0.60
C VAL A 161 27.45 31.95 0.98
N ALA A 162 26.79 32.76 0.15
CA ALA A 162 25.44 33.24 0.44
C ALA A 162 24.41 32.10 0.35
N ALA A 163 24.45 31.30 -0.71
CA ALA A 163 23.58 30.14 -0.85
C ALA A 163 23.85 29.08 0.22
N MET A 164 25.13 28.84 0.54
CA MET A 164 25.55 27.90 1.58
C MET A 164 25.05 28.33 2.97
N GLN A 165 25.23 29.61 3.33
CA GLN A 165 24.74 30.14 4.59
C GLN A 165 23.21 30.01 4.70
N ALA A 166 22.48 30.40 3.65
CA ALA A 166 21.03 30.29 3.62
C ALA A 166 20.56 28.83 3.78
N ARG A 167 21.26 27.89 3.13
CA ARG A 167 20.97 26.45 3.23
C ARG A 167 21.22 25.91 4.62
N ILE A 168 22.36 26.21 5.23
CA ILE A 168 22.69 25.75 6.59
C ILE A 168 21.72 26.37 7.60
N GLU A 169 21.41 27.66 7.47
CA GLU A 169 20.46 28.32 8.37
C GLU A 169 19.04 27.77 8.24
N ASP A 170 18.62 27.38 7.03
CA ASP A 170 17.33 26.72 6.82
C ASP A 170 17.23 25.34 7.50
N LEU A 171 18.33 24.57 7.50
CA LEU A 171 18.39 23.22 8.06
C LEU A 171 18.59 23.21 9.58
N PHE A 172 19.54 23.99 10.08
CA PHE A 172 20.01 23.91 11.46
C PHE A 172 19.64 25.15 12.29
N GLY A 173 19.16 26.23 11.66
CA GLY A 173 18.97 27.53 12.29
C GLY A 173 20.29 28.30 12.42
N PRO A 174 20.30 29.41 13.19
CA PRO A 174 21.48 30.25 13.29
C PRO A 174 22.61 29.56 14.07
N LEU A 175 23.78 29.48 13.45
CA LEU A 175 25.04 28.96 14.02
C LEU A 175 26.10 30.08 14.06
N PRO A 176 26.85 30.25 15.16
CA PRO A 176 27.89 31.28 15.26
C PRO A 176 28.95 31.27 14.14
N ALA A 177 29.42 30.10 13.71
CA ALA A 177 30.42 29.95 12.65
C ALA A 177 29.92 30.45 11.28
N LEU A 178 28.60 30.56 11.06
CA LEU A 178 28.05 31.18 9.84
C LEU A 178 28.43 32.67 9.72
N LYS A 179 28.66 33.36 10.84
CA LYS A 179 29.14 34.75 10.79
C LYS A 179 30.59 34.83 10.29
N LYS A 180 31.43 33.85 10.66
CA LYS A 180 32.81 33.76 10.17
C LYS A 180 32.85 33.58 8.66
N LEU A 181 31.88 32.87 8.09
CA LEU A 181 31.71 32.69 6.65
C LEU A 181 31.44 34.02 5.92
N ALA A 182 30.65 34.92 6.52
CA ALA A 182 30.36 36.23 5.93
C ALA A 182 31.61 37.15 5.90
N ASP A 183 32.47 37.05 6.92
CA ASP A 183 33.61 37.94 7.12
C ASP A 183 34.93 37.42 6.52
N ALA A 184 35.14 36.10 6.43
CA ALA A 184 36.39 35.48 6.00
C ALA A 184 36.32 34.94 4.56
N ARG A 185 36.53 35.80 3.56
CA ARG A 185 36.53 35.39 2.14
C ARG A 185 37.80 34.68 1.65
N LYS A 186 38.84 34.52 2.47
CA LYS A 186 40.14 33.96 2.03
C LYS A 186 40.72 33.01 3.07
N GLY A 187 41.13 31.82 2.60
CA GLY A 187 41.93 30.87 3.39
C GLY A 187 41.12 29.99 4.34
N LEU A 188 39.80 29.91 4.19
CA LEU A 188 38.99 28.92 4.89
C LEU A 188 39.29 27.53 4.34
N ASP A 189 39.59 26.61 5.24
CA ASP A 189 39.69 25.18 4.96
C ASP A 189 38.31 24.53 5.11
N ALA A 190 37.89 23.78 4.09
CA ALA A 190 36.56 23.18 4.04
C ALA A 190 36.36 22.13 5.13
N GLU A 191 37.39 21.33 5.42
CA GLU A 191 37.31 20.27 6.45
C GLU A 191 37.19 20.89 7.84
N THR A 192 38.04 21.87 8.16
CA THR A 192 37.99 22.58 9.44
C THR A 192 36.64 23.27 9.65
N LEU A 193 36.13 23.97 8.64
CA LEU A 193 34.83 24.65 8.71
C LEU A 193 33.67 23.65 8.86
N THR A 194 33.73 22.51 8.14
CA THR A 194 32.71 21.45 8.28
C THR A 194 32.70 20.90 9.72
N GLY A 195 33.88 20.71 10.32
CA GLY A 195 34.02 20.30 11.72
C GLY A 195 33.39 21.30 12.69
N GLU A 196 33.77 22.58 12.59
CA GLU A 196 33.22 23.65 13.44
C GLU A 196 31.69 23.73 13.34
N LEU A 197 31.15 23.76 12.12
CA LEU A 197 29.70 23.83 11.89
C LEU A 197 28.97 22.58 12.40
N THR A 198 29.58 21.40 12.26
CA THR A 198 29.00 20.15 12.78
C THR A 198 28.94 20.17 14.30
N GLU A 199 30.02 20.56 14.97
CA GLU A 199 30.06 20.68 16.44
C GLU A 199 29.04 21.69 16.96
N GLU A 200 28.93 22.85 16.31
CA GLU A 200 27.93 23.86 16.67
C GLU A 200 26.49 23.37 16.45
N ALA A 201 26.23 22.65 15.35
CA ALA A 201 24.90 22.08 15.07
C ALA A 201 24.52 21.00 16.09
N LEU A 202 25.46 20.13 16.49
CA LEU A 202 25.25 19.13 17.53
C LEU A 202 25.05 19.79 18.90
N ALA A 203 25.90 20.74 19.28
CA ALA A 203 25.76 21.47 20.55
C ALA A 203 24.42 22.22 20.63
N ARG A 204 23.97 22.81 19.52
CA ARG A 204 22.64 23.42 19.42
C ARG A 204 21.55 22.37 19.63
N TYR A 205 21.62 21.22 18.97
CA TYR A 205 20.64 20.14 19.13
C TYR A 205 20.53 19.66 20.58
N GLU A 206 21.67 19.47 21.25
CA GLU A 206 21.73 19.13 22.68
C GLU A 206 21.12 20.23 23.55
N ALA A 207 21.46 21.50 23.30
CA ALA A 207 20.89 22.63 24.04
C ALA A 207 19.36 22.73 23.87
N ARG A 208 18.79 22.27 22.75
CA ARG A 208 17.34 22.20 22.59
C ARG A 208 16.68 21.28 23.60
N GLN A 209 17.39 20.31 24.19
CA GLN A 209 16.85 19.46 25.25
C GLN A 209 16.38 20.28 26.46
N GLU A 210 17.03 21.41 26.75
CA GLU A 210 16.67 22.32 27.83
C GLU A 210 15.37 23.10 27.54
N GLU A 211 14.95 23.21 26.27
CA GLU A 211 13.68 23.82 25.88
C GLU A 211 12.47 22.93 26.25
N PHE A 212 12.70 21.64 26.49
CA PHE A 212 11.66 20.69 26.91
C PHE A 212 11.64 20.55 28.43
N ALA A 213 10.45 20.43 29.02
CA ALA A 213 10.33 20.23 30.47
C ALA A 213 10.86 18.88 30.98
N SER A 214 11.04 17.90 30.09
CA SER A 214 11.70 16.63 30.43
C SER A 214 12.42 16.03 29.23
N PRO A 215 13.49 15.23 29.46
CA PRO A 215 14.15 14.45 28.40
C PRO A 215 13.19 13.51 27.66
N ASP A 216 12.21 12.93 28.35
CA ASP A 216 11.23 12.03 27.76
C ASP A 216 10.37 12.73 26.70
N LEU A 217 10.01 14.00 26.92
CA LEU A 217 9.25 14.79 25.94
C LEU A 217 10.05 15.08 24.68
N MET A 218 11.37 15.30 24.80
CA MET A 218 12.24 15.43 23.63
C MET A 218 12.30 14.11 22.84
N ARG A 219 12.45 12.97 23.51
CA ARG A 219 12.44 11.65 22.85
C ARG A 219 11.09 11.35 22.19
N GLU A 220 9.98 11.76 22.80
CA GLU A 220 8.66 11.66 22.17
C GLU A 220 8.52 12.56 20.95
N ALA A 221 9.06 13.79 21.01
CA ALA A 221 9.09 14.70 19.87
C ALA A 221 9.94 14.13 18.71
N GLU A 222 11.13 13.62 19.00
CA GLU A 222 12.01 12.94 18.04
C GLU A 222 11.28 11.82 17.29
N ARG A 223 10.56 10.95 18.03
CA ARG A 223 9.77 9.85 17.47
C ARG A 223 8.61 10.35 16.63
N PHE A 224 7.86 11.32 17.16
CA PHE A 224 6.69 11.88 16.46
C PHE A 224 7.09 12.55 15.14
N VAL A 225 8.13 13.38 15.17
CA VAL A 225 8.64 14.08 13.99
C VAL A 225 9.12 13.07 12.95
N LEU A 226 9.96 12.11 13.35
CA LEU A 226 10.49 11.11 12.41
C LEU A 226 9.37 10.26 11.80
N LEU A 227 8.45 9.72 12.61
CA LEU A 227 7.34 8.92 12.10
C LEU A 227 6.46 9.69 11.12
N ARG A 228 6.09 10.93 11.47
CA ARG A 228 5.26 11.77 10.61
C ARG A 228 5.94 12.05 9.27
N THR A 229 7.23 12.36 9.31
CA THR A 229 8.02 12.65 8.10
C THR A 229 8.17 11.40 7.24
N VAL A 230 8.51 10.25 7.84
CA VAL A 230 8.59 8.96 7.13
C VAL A 230 7.26 8.61 6.48
N ASP A 231 6.15 8.67 7.22
CA ASP A 231 4.83 8.31 6.70
C ASP A 231 4.43 9.22 5.52
N SER A 232 4.66 10.54 5.62
CA SER A 232 4.38 11.47 4.53
C SER A 232 5.21 11.19 3.28
N LYS A 233 6.53 11.08 3.42
CA LYS A 233 7.44 10.89 2.28
C LYS A 233 7.27 9.52 1.63
N TRP A 234 6.93 8.50 2.42
CA TRP A 234 6.65 7.17 1.90
C TRP A 234 5.36 7.11 1.09
N MET A 235 4.31 7.83 1.50
CA MET A 235 3.09 7.96 0.71
C MET A 235 3.39 8.64 -0.64
N ASP A 236 4.07 9.78 -0.61
CA ASP A 236 4.49 10.49 -1.83
C ASP A 236 5.32 9.58 -2.76
N HIS A 237 6.25 8.79 -2.18
CA HIS A 237 7.08 7.85 -2.94
C HIS A 237 6.29 6.71 -3.57
N ILE A 238 5.27 6.17 -2.89
CA ILE A 238 4.39 5.15 -3.49
C ILE A 238 3.71 5.70 -4.74
N ASP A 239 3.17 6.92 -4.66
CA ASP A 239 2.50 7.56 -5.80
C ASP A 239 3.48 7.77 -6.96
N VAL A 240 4.68 8.28 -6.69
CA VAL A 240 5.73 8.46 -7.71
C VAL A 240 6.16 7.12 -8.32
N MET A 241 6.23 6.04 -7.53
CA MET A 241 6.59 4.71 -8.03
C MET A 241 5.50 4.10 -8.90
N ASP A 242 4.23 4.34 -8.58
CA ASP A 242 3.10 3.94 -9.44
C ASP A 242 3.14 4.69 -10.78
N ASP A 243 3.36 6.01 -10.77
CA ASP A 243 3.56 6.81 -11.99
C ASP A 243 4.77 6.33 -12.80
N LEU A 244 5.87 6.00 -12.11
CA LEU A 244 7.08 5.47 -12.75
C LEU A 244 6.79 4.16 -13.47
N ARG A 245 6.06 3.23 -12.83
CA ARG A 245 5.69 1.94 -13.43
C ARG A 245 4.91 2.13 -14.73
N ASP A 246 3.95 3.05 -14.73
CA ASP A 246 3.10 3.33 -15.88
C ASP A 246 3.90 4.02 -17.02
N SER A 247 4.84 4.90 -16.69
CA SER A 247 5.68 5.60 -17.68
C SER A 247 6.76 4.70 -18.31
N ILE A 248 7.32 3.76 -17.55
CA ILE A 248 8.44 2.92 -17.98
C ILE A 248 8.02 1.92 -19.06
N GLY A 249 6.77 1.47 -19.03
CA GLY A 249 6.20 0.64 -20.10
C GLY A 249 6.34 1.28 -21.48
N MET A 250 6.22 2.62 -21.57
CA MET A 250 6.39 3.36 -22.82
C MET A 250 7.86 3.59 -23.20
N ARG A 251 8.82 3.39 -22.29
CA ARG A 251 10.26 3.51 -22.57
C ARG A 251 10.88 2.21 -23.10
N GLY A 252 10.18 1.07 -22.95
CA GLY A 252 10.59 -0.22 -23.52
C GLY A 252 10.75 -0.25 -25.05
N TYR A 253 10.25 0.76 -25.77
CA TYR A 253 10.52 0.95 -27.20
C TYR A 253 12.01 1.26 -27.51
N ALA A 254 12.81 1.64 -26.50
CA ALA A 254 14.23 2.00 -26.63
C ALA A 254 15.22 0.83 -26.49
N GLN A 255 14.77 -0.43 -26.60
CA GLN A 255 15.61 -1.65 -26.46
C GLN A 255 16.29 -1.82 -25.09
N HIS A 256 15.78 -1.17 -24.04
CA HIS A 256 16.19 -1.41 -22.66
C HIS A 256 15.10 -2.18 -21.93
N ASP A 257 15.51 -3.09 -21.04
CA ASP A 257 14.57 -3.89 -20.25
C ASP A 257 13.85 -2.99 -19.22
N PRO A 258 12.51 -2.82 -19.33
CA PRO A 258 11.75 -1.93 -18.45
C PRO A 258 11.95 -2.21 -16.97
N ILE A 259 12.11 -3.47 -16.56
CA ILE A 259 12.28 -3.80 -15.14
C ILE A 259 13.62 -3.33 -14.58
N VAL A 260 14.66 -3.34 -15.40
CA VAL A 260 16.01 -2.90 -15.00
C VAL A 260 16.01 -1.40 -14.81
N GLU A 261 15.41 -0.66 -15.73
CA GLU A 261 15.25 0.79 -15.63
C GLU A 261 14.37 1.17 -14.42
N TYR A 262 13.26 0.45 -14.19
CA TYR A 262 12.39 0.66 -13.03
C TYR A 262 13.13 0.45 -11.72
N ARG A 263 13.97 -0.59 -11.65
CA ARG A 263 14.81 -0.83 -10.48
C ARG A 263 15.83 0.28 -10.27
N ARG A 264 16.47 0.78 -11.33
CA ARG A 264 17.49 1.85 -11.23
C ARG A 264 16.86 3.17 -10.79
N GLU A 265 15.87 3.65 -11.54
CA GLU A 265 15.20 4.93 -11.26
C GLU A 265 14.41 4.86 -9.94
N GLY A 266 13.76 3.73 -9.65
CA GLY A 266 13.10 3.51 -8.37
C GLY A 266 14.05 3.49 -7.17
N PHE A 267 15.31 3.07 -7.36
CA PHE A 267 16.33 3.17 -6.33
C PHE A 267 16.80 4.61 -6.13
N GLU A 268 17.02 5.38 -7.21
CA GLU A 268 17.37 6.79 -7.13
C GLU A 268 16.29 7.62 -6.40
N LEU A 269 15.01 7.36 -6.72
CA LEU A 269 13.86 7.95 -6.03
C LEU A 269 13.82 7.56 -4.55
N PHE A 270 14.09 6.30 -4.22
CA PHE A 270 14.12 5.83 -2.84
C PHE A 270 15.24 6.48 -2.02
N GLU A 271 16.44 6.64 -2.60
CA GLU A 271 17.53 7.37 -1.95
C GLU A 271 17.18 8.86 -1.77
N ALA A 272 16.56 9.48 -2.78
CA ALA A 272 16.10 10.86 -2.70
C ALA A 272 15.06 11.05 -1.59
N MET A 273 14.07 10.15 -1.51
CA MET A 273 13.09 10.12 -0.42
C MET A 273 13.78 9.97 0.93
N THR A 274 14.74 9.04 1.06
CA THR A 274 15.47 8.80 2.30
C THR A 274 16.24 10.05 2.75
N ARG A 275 16.93 10.74 1.83
CA ARG A 275 17.58 12.03 2.12
C ARG A 275 16.57 13.09 2.55
N ALA A 276 15.43 13.19 1.85
CA ALA A 276 14.38 14.14 2.20
C ALA A 276 13.77 13.87 3.58
N ILE A 277 13.65 12.60 4.00
CA ILE A 277 13.20 12.23 5.35
C ILE A 277 14.20 12.75 6.40
N GLN A 278 15.49 12.50 6.21
CA GLN A 278 16.53 12.96 7.13
C GLN A 278 16.54 14.49 7.23
N GLU A 279 16.49 15.17 6.08
CA GLU A 279 16.47 16.62 5.98
C GLU A 279 15.27 17.22 6.71
N ASP A 280 14.06 16.76 6.40
CA ASP A 280 12.84 17.31 7.00
C ASP A 280 12.76 16.99 8.49
N ALA A 281 13.18 15.80 8.92
CA ALA A 281 13.21 15.43 10.33
C ALA A 281 14.17 16.33 11.14
N VAL A 282 15.39 16.56 10.64
CA VAL A 282 16.38 17.44 11.28
C VAL A 282 15.90 18.89 11.25
N ARG A 283 15.43 19.39 10.10
CA ARG A 283 14.89 20.75 9.95
C ARG A 283 13.76 21.01 10.95
N LEU A 284 12.79 20.09 11.05
CA LEU A 284 11.68 20.18 11.99
C LEU A 284 12.19 20.18 13.44
N MET A 285 13.08 19.25 13.82
CA MET A 285 13.61 19.20 15.19
C MET A 285 14.42 20.44 15.58
N MET A 286 15.20 21.00 14.65
CA MET A 286 16.08 22.15 14.90
C MET A 286 15.32 23.48 14.96
N ARG A 287 14.16 23.58 14.31
CA ARG A 287 13.40 24.84 14.15
C ARG A 287 12.03 24.85 14.82
N ALA A 288 11.43 23.71 15.10
CA ALA A 288 10.10 23.67 15.70
C ALA A 288 10.13 24.20 17.14
N HIS A 289 9.28 25.19 17.42
CA HIS A 289 8.98 25.60 18.78
C HIS A 289 7.87 24.70 19.33
N PHE A 290 8.25 23.79 20.23
CA PHE A 290 7.29 22.91 20.88
C PHE A 290 6.54 23.68 21.96
N LYS A 291 5.28 24.02 21.67
CA LYS A 291 4.38 24.53 22.71
C LYS A 291 3.99 23.35 23.60
N GLN A 292 4.24 23.47 24.90
CA GLN A 292 3.61 22.59 25.88
C GLN A 292 2.12 22.88 25.93
N GLU A 293 1.34 22.28 25.03
CA GLU A 293 -0.05 22.05 25.36
C GLU A 293 -0.08 20.98 26.45
N ALA A 294 -0.59 21.39 27.63
CA ALA A 294 -0.77 20.52 28.78
C ALA A 294 -1.39 19.20 28.32
N VAL A 295 -0.76 18.10 28.73
CA VAL A 295 -1.09 16.72 28.39
C VAL A 295 -2.60 16.46 28.53
N LEU A 296 -3.35 16.72 27.45
CA LEU A 296 -4.73 16.27 27.34
C LEU A 296 -4.69 14.83 26.85
N ASN A 297 -4.57 13.96 27.85
CA ASN A 297 -5.13 12.63 27.84
C ASN A 297 -4.61 11.68 26.74
N ARG A 298 -3.41 11.15 26.97
CA ARG A 298 -2.83 9.97 26.28
C ARG A 298 -3.64 8.67 26.50
N GLN A 299 -4.90 8.73 26.97
CA GLN A 299 -5.79 7.56 27.09
C GLN A 299 -6.69 7.33 25.87
N SER A 300 -6.70 8.20 24.85
CA SER A 300 -7.63 8.05 23.71
C SER A 300 -7.10 7.23 22.53
N VAL A 301 -5.80 6.96 22.42
CA VAL A 301 -5.26 6.19 21.26
C VAL A 301 -5.19 4.68 21.55
N ALA A 302 -4.89 4.28 22.79
CA ALA A 302 -4.90 2.87 23.19
C ALA A 302 -6.31 2.25 23.19
N ARG A 303 -7.35 3.09 23.34
CA ARG A 303 -8.74 2.63 23.31
C ARG A 303 -9.24 2.36 21.88
N ASN A 304 -8.65 2.98 20.86
CA ASN A 304 -9.06 2.76 19.46
C ASN A 304 -8.32 1.60 18.77
N LEU A 305 -7.16 1.18 19.29
CA LEU A 305 -6.43 0.00 18.78
C LEU A 305 -6.91 -1.31 19.40
N THR A 306 -7.55 -1.27 20.57
CA THR A 306 -8.18 -2.45 21.20
C THR A 306 -9.69 -2.52 20.98
N ALA A 307 -10.34 -1.45 20.51
CA ALA A 307 -11.76 -1.43 20.15
C ALA A 307 -12.05 -1.68 18.65
N GLY A 308 -11.05 -2.14 17.87
CA GLY A 308 -11.25 -2.67 16.52
C GLY A 308 -11.70 -4.14 16.49
N HIS A 309 -11.67 -4.84 17.64
CA HIS A 309 -12.02 -6.25 17.77
C HIS A 309 -12.77 -6.55 19.07
N ALA A 310 -13.83 -5.81 19.38
CA ALA A 310 -14.91 -6.28 20.26
C ALA A 310 -16.14 -5.38 20.10
N GLU A 311 -17.13 -5.89 19.37
CA GLU A 311 -18.57 -5.66 19.47
C GLU A 311 -19.09 -4.24 19.81
N GLY A 312 -19.86 -3.69 18.87
CA GLY A 312 -20.60 -2.46 19.09
C GLY A 312 -21.70 -2.58 20.13
N ALA A 313 -21.96 -1.48 20.83
CA ALA A 313 -23.30 -0.93 21.08
C ALA A 313 -23.20 0.26 22.05
N SER A 314 -23.92 1.34 21.69
CA SER A 314 -24.68 2.19 22.59
C SER A 314 -23.96 2.95 23.71
N ALA A 315 -23.83 4.28 23.55
CA ALA A 315 -24.53 5.28 24.38
C ALA A 315 -23.89 6.67 24.23
N LEU A 316 -24.53 7.55 23.47
CA LEU A 316 -24.48 8.99 23.67
C LEU A 316 -25.92 9.48 23.61
N SER A 317 -26.45 9.77 24.78
CA SER A 317 -27.75 10.37 25.02
C SER A 317 -27.56 11.84 25.40
N ASP A 318 -28.35 12.68 24.72
CA ASP A 318 -28.94 13.93 25.18
C ASP A 318 -28.07 15.17 25.42
N ALA A 319 -28.14 16.10 24.45
CA ALA A 319 -28.46 17.50 24.72
C ALA A 319 -29.11 18.17 23.49
N LYS A 320 -30.16 18.96 23.74
CA LYS A 320 -31.04 19.68 22.79
C LYS A 320 -31.13 21.17 23.25
N PRO A 321 -31.79 22.12 22.54
CA PRO A 321 -31.19 23.03 21.54
C PRO A 321 -31.51 24.55 21.76
N ALA A 322 -31.18 25.38 20.74
CA ALA A 322 -31.61 26.78 20.40
C ALA A 322 -30.52 27.87 20.62
N GLU A 323 -30.27 28.88 19.77
CA GLU A 323 -31.18 29.82 19.06
C GLU A 323 -30.62 30.40 17.72
N GLU A 324 -31.50 30.55 16.71
CA GLU A 324 -31.82 31.72 15.82
C GLU A 324 -30.76 32.81 15.47
N ARG A 325 -30.66 33.51 14.30
CA ARG A 325 -31.24 33.68 12.93
C ARG A 325 -30.36 34.78 12.22
N PRO A 326 -30.64 35.34 11.02
CA PRO A 326 -30.85 34.78 9.68
C PRO A 326 -29.90 35.40 8.61
N LYS A 327 -29.78 34.82 7.41
CA LYS A 327 -29.31 35.55 6.20
C LYS A 327 -30.24 35.31 5.01
N GLN A 328 -30.56 36.41 4.34
CA GLN A 328 -31.46 36.54 3.17
C GLN A 328 -30.84 35.98 1.89
N ALA A 329 -31.73 35.67 0.93
CA ALA A 329 -31.54 34.87 -0.27
C ALA A 329 -31.40 35.66 -1.58
N ALA A 330 -30.82 35.01 -2.60
CA ALA A 330 -31.16 35.00 -4.04
C ALA A 330 -29.94 34.40 -4.82
N GLN A 331 -30.01 33.51 -5.82
CA GLN A 331 -31.01 33.21 -6.86
C GLN A 331 -30.77 31.80 -7.49
N ALA A 332 -31.78 31.29 -8.20
CA ALA A 332 -32.12 29.89 -8.62
C ALA A 332 -31.36 29.33 -9.87
N PRO A 333 -31.70 28.16 -10.52
CA PRO A 333 -32.76 27.15 -10.28
C PRO A 333 -32.42 25.63 -10.49
N ALA A 334 -33.32 24.79 -9.93
CA ALA A 334 -33.87 23.48 -10.38
C ALA A 334 -33.02 22.18 -10.54
N SER A 335 -33.13 21.27 -9.56
CA SER A 335 -33.68 19.90 -9.73
C SER A 335 -33.90 19.23 -8.35
N ARG A 336 -35.06 18.60 -8.12
CA ARG A 336 -35.44 18.01 -6.80
C ARG A 336 -34.86 16.60 -6.63
N PRO A 337 -34.11 16.30 -5.55
CA PRO A 337 -33.91 14.93 -5.07
C PRO A 337 -35.08 14.51 -4.15
N ALA A 338 -35.46 13.23 -4.23
CA ALA A 338 -36.52 12.64 -3.42
C ALA A 338 -36.18 12.65 -1.91
N ALA A 339 -37.16 12.98 -1.07
CA ALA A 339 -37.02 13.00 0.38
C ALA A 339 -36.88 11.57 0.96
N PRO A 340 -36.02 11.35 1.97
CA PRO A 340 -35.89 10.05 2.62
C PRO A 340 -37.11 9.74 3.50
N ILE A 341 -37.69 8.56 3.33
CA ILE A 341 -38.82 8.05 4.12
C ILE A 341 -38.34 7.78 5.55
N ARG A 342 -38.86 8.54 6.53
CA ARG A 342 -38.71 8.24 7.95
C ARG A 342 -39.67 7.10 8.32
N ARG A 343 -39.16 6.04 8.94
CA ARG A 343 -39.99 4.94 9.46
C ARG A 343 -40.50 5.31 10.86
N ASP A 344 -41.81 5.21 11.08
CA ASP A 344 -42.46 5.54 12.36
C ASP A 344 -42.31 4.45 13.44
N ALA A 345 -41.73 3.29 13.12
CA ALA A 345 -41.56 2.17 14.07
C ALA A 345 -40.08 1.83 14.30
N ALA A 346 -39.72 1.65 15.58
CA ALA A 346 -38.40 1.20 16.00
C ALA A 346 -38.07 -0.17 15.40
N LYS A 347 -36.83 -0.33 14.92
CA LYS A 347 -36.35 -1.58 14.30
C LYS A 347 -36.24 -2.66 15.39
N VAL A 348 -37.13 -3.64 15.37
CA VAL A 348 -37.09 -4.78 16.30
C VAL A 348 -35.80 -5.57 16.09
N GLY A 349 -34.99 -5.69 17.15
CA GLY A 349 -33.75 -6.44 17.14
C GLY A 349 -33.99 -7.95 17.09
N ARG A 350 -33.03 -8.69 16.53
CA ARG A 350 -33.14 -10.15 16.31
C ARG A 350 -33.40 -10.97 17.59
N ASN A 351 -33.01 -10.44 18.76
CA ASN A 351 -33.21 -11.07 20.07
C ASN A 351 -34.34 -10.44 20.91
N ASP A 352 -35.02 -9.40 20.41
CA ASP A 352 -36.08 -8.70 21.15
C ASP A 352 -37.38 -9.52 21.16
N PRO A 353 -38.31 -9.23 22.09
CA PRO A 353 -39.64 -9.84 22.09
C PRO A 353 -40.34 -9.60 20.76
N CYS A 354 -40.88 -10.67 20.17
CA CYS A 354 -41.51 -10.58 18.86
C CYS A 354 -42.81 -9.74 18.93
N PRO A 355 -43.00 -8.74 18.05
CA PRO A 355 -44.13 -7.81 18.10
C PRO A 355 -45.49 -8.46 17.82
N CYS A 356 -45.52 -9.72 17.37
CA CYS A 356 -46.75 -10.49 17.22
C CYS A 356 -47.36 -10.98 18.55
N GLY A 357 -46.73 -10.66 19.69
CA GLY A 357 -47.25 -11.01 21.03
C GLY A 357 -47.05 -12.47 21.44
N SER A 358 -46.25 -13.24 20.68
CA SER A 358 -46.04 -14.68 20.93
C SER A 358 -45.18 -15.04 22.14
N GLY A 359 -44.62 -14.04 22.85
CA GLY A 359 -43.71 -14.22 23.98
C GLY A 359 -42.32 -14.78 23.64
N LYS A 360 -42.04 -15.07 22.36
CA LYS A 360 -40.75 -15.59 21.87
C LYS A 360 -39.85 -14.47 21.32
N LYS A 361 -38.53 -14.67 21.27
CA LYS A 361 -37.58 -13.76 20.61
C LYS A 361 -37.83 -13.71 19.10
N TYR A 362 -37.67 -12.53 18.48
CA TYR A 362 -37.99 -12.27 17.07
C TYR A 362 -37.41 -13.31 16.10
N LYS A 363 -36.12 -13.68 16.25
CA LYS A 363 -35.45 -14.70 15.42
C LYS A 363 -36.07 -16.10 15.45
N ASN A 364 -36.82 -16.42 16.51
CA ASN A 364 -37.45 -17.72 16.70
C ASN A 364 -38.95 -17.68 16.37
N CYS A 365 -39.45 -16.56 15.82
CA CYS A 365 -40.83 -16.35 15.44
C CYS A 365 -40.88 -15.68 14.06
N CYS A 366 -41.36 -14.43 13.95
CA CYS A 366 -41.53 -13.76 12.66
C CYS A 366 -40.23 -13.54 11.87
N GLY A 367 -39.06 -13.55 12.52
CA GLY A 367 -37.76 -13.43 11.86
C GLY A 367 -37.06 -14.76 11.58
N ARG A 368 -37.78 -15.89 11.59
CA ARG A 368 -37.20 -17.22 11.34
C ARG A 368 -37.09 -17.54 9.83
N ASP A 369 -37.95 -16.93 9.01
CA ASP A 369 -37.99 -17.09 7.55
C ASP A 369 -37.86 -15.74 6.80
N SER A 370 -37.21 -14.75 7.41
CA SER A 370 -36.96 -13.41 6.83
C SER A 370 -35.48 -13.13 6.62
#